data_AF-A0A0D7DXM1-F1
#
_entry.id   AF-A0A0D7DXM1-F1
#
_cell.length_a   1.000
_cell.length_b   1.000
_cell.length_c   1.000
_cell.angle_alpha   90.00
_cell.angle_beta   90.00
_cell.angle_gamma   90.00
#
_symmetry.space_group_name_H-M   'P 1'
#
loop_
_entity.id
_entity.type
_entity.pdbx_description
1 polymer ?
#
loop_
_entity_poly.entity_id
_entity_poly.type
_entity_poly.pdbx_seq_one_letter_code
_entity_poly.pdbx_strand_id
1 'polypeptide(L)'
;TIGTVLYIASMWVNGIAQGLMWRAINDDGTLTYSFVEALEASHPGFVVRMIGGAIFFAGMLVMAYNTWRTVQAAKPAEYDAAAQIA
;
A
#
# COMPACT_ATOMS: atom_id res chain seq x y z
N THR A 1 8.91 -2.17 2.00
CA THR A 1 9.15 -0.72 2.26
C THR A 1 8.82 0.15 1.07
N ILE A 2 9.38 -0.08 -0.13
CA ILE A 2 9.07 0.72 -1.34
C ILE A 2 7.57 0.79 -1.61
N GLY A 3 6.86 -0.35 -1.56
CA GLY A 3 5.41 -0.39 -1.77
C GLY A 3 4.63 0.51 -0.80
N THR A 4 5.04 0.55 0.47
CA THR A 4 4.44 1.40 1.50
C THR A 4 4.68 2.89 1.22
N VAL A 5 5.90 3.27 0.83
CA VAL A 5 6.23 4.67 0.50
C VAL A 5 5.44 5.14 -0.73
N LEU A 6 5.37 4.32 -1.78
CA LEU A 6 4.57 4.62 -2.98
C LEU A 6 3.08 4.79 -2.65
N TYR A 7 2.54 3.94 -1.78
CA TYR A 7 1.17 4.05 -1.32
C TYR A 7 0.91 5.38 -0.60
N ILE A 8 1.75 5.73 0.39
CA ILE A 8 1.61 6.97 1.17
C ILE A 8 1.73 8.20 0.26
N ALA A 9 2.75 8.24 -0.60
CA ALA A 9 2.96 9.35 -1.52
C ALA A 9 1.75 9.57 -2.44
N SER A 10 1.19 8.50 -3.01
CA SER A 10 0.00 8.59 -3.86
C SER A 10 -1.24 9.12 -3.12
N MET A 11 -1.39 8.77 -1.84
CA MET A 11 -2.52 9.22 -1.02
C MET A 11 -2.39 10.67 -0.59
N TRP A 12 -1.18 11.16 -0.34
CA TRP A 12 -0.96 12.59 -0.09
C TRP A 12 -1.26 13.43 -1.33
N VAL A 13 -0.76 13.02 -2.51
CA VAL A 13 -1.03 13.74 -3.76
C VAL A 13 -2.53 13.80 -4.04
N ASN A 14 -3.22 12.65 -3.98
CA ASN A 14 -4.67 12.62 -4.19
C ASN A 14 -5.44 13.41 -3.12
N GLY A 15 -5.09 13.27 -1.85
CA GLY A 15 -5.78 13.97 -0.76
C GLY A 15 -5.66 15.50 -0.87
N ILE A 16 -4.46 16.00 -1.20
CA ILE A 16 -4.23 17.43 -1.43
C ILE A 16 -4.95 17.90 -2.69
N ALA A 17 -4.89 17.14 -3.79
CA ALA A 17 -5.59 17.49 -5.03
C ALA A 17 -7.11 17.58 -4.82
N GLN A 18 -7.73 16.56 -4.22
CA GLN A 18 -9.16 16.54 -3.93
C GLN A 18 -9.55 17.68 -2.99
N GLY A 19 -8.81 17.88 -1.90
CA GLY A 19 -9.08 18.96 -0.94
C GLY A 19 -8.97 20.36 -1.55
N LEU A 20 -8.00 20.57 -2.45
CA LEU A 20 -7.86 21.84 -3.19
C LEU A 20 -8.99 22.02 -4.21
N MET A 21 -9.31 20.99 -5.00
CA MET A 21 -10.30 21.08 -6.06
C MET A 21 -11.72 21.26 -5.50
N TRP A 22 -12.07 20.59 -4.39
CA TRP A 22 -13.39 20.72 -3.77
C TRP A 22 -13.64 22.09 -3.12
N ARG A 23 -12.58 22.80 -2.72
CA ARG A 23 -12.68 24.14 -2.13
C ARG A 23 -12.28 25.26 -3.11
N ALA A 24 -12.00 24.93 -4.37
CA ALA A 24 -11.60 25.90 -5.36
C ALA A 24 -12.83 26.72 -5.79
N ILE A 25 -12.76 28.02 -5.56
CA ILE A 25 -13.79 29.00 -5.89
C ILE A 25 -13.13 30.03 -6.80
N ASN A 26 -13.79 30.33 -7.92
CA ASN A 26 -13.38 31.36 -8.87
C ASN A 26 -13.63 32.76 -8.28
N ASP A 27 -13.05 33.79 -8.89
CA ASP A 27 -13.21 35.18 -8.44
C ASP A 27 -14.67 35.67 -8.46
N ASP A 28 -15.54 34.99 -9.22
CA ASP A 28 -16.99 35.23 -9.31
C ASP A 28 -17.83 34.44 -8.28
N GLY A 29 -17.18 33.65 -7.41
CA GLY A 29 -17.85 32.84 -6.38
C GLY A 29 -18.35 31.47 -6.86
N THR A 30 -18.17 31.11 -8.13
CA THR A 30 -18.54 29.79 -8.66
C THR A 30 -17.48 28.72 -8.31
N LEU A 31 -17.87 27.45 -8.31
CA LEU A 31 -16.93 26.35 -8.10
C LEU A 31 -16.03 26.18 -9.33
N THR A 32 -14.72 26.18 -9.12
CA THR A 32 -13.71 26.09 -10.20
C THR A 32 -13.70 24.74 -10.88
N TYR A 33 -13.94 23.65 -10.13
CA TYR A 33 -13.89 22.29 -10.63
C TYR A 33 -15.18 21.54 -10.32
N SER A 34 -15.64 20.76 -11.29
CA SER A 34 -16.65 19.73 -11.09
C SER A 34 -16.08 18.54 -10.30
N PHE A 35 -16.99 17.76 -9.70
CA PHE A 35 -16.59 16.54 -9.00
C PHE A 35 -15.91 15.51 -9.91
N VAL A 36 -16.35 15.44 -11.18
CA VAL A 36 -15.78 14.51 -12.17
C VAL A 36 -14.33 14.87 -12.51
N GLU A 37 -14.01 16.16 -12.65
CA GLU A 37 -12.63 16.61 -12.86
C GLU A 37 -11.73 16.26 -11.66
N ALA A 38 -12.23 16.41 -10.44
CA ALA A 38 -11.50 15.99 -9.24
C ALA A 38 -11.29 14.46 -9.18
N LEU A 39 -12.24 13.67 -9.70
CA LEU A 39 -12.12 12.22 -9.81
C LEU A 39 -11.07 11.82 -10.85
N GLU A 40 -11.09 12.43 -12.03
CA GLU A 40 -10.11 12.18 -13.10
C GLU A 40 -8.70 12.55 -12.67
N ALA A 41 -8.52 13.70 -12.01
CA ALA A 41 -7.25 14.13 -11.44
C ALA A 41 -6.69 13.15 -10.39
N SER A 42 -7.57 12.41 -9.70
CA SER A 42 -7.19 11.42 -8.69
C SER A 42 -6.83 10.04 -9.28
N HIS A 43 -7.17 9.78 -10.54
CA HIS A 43 -6.97 8.47 -11.17
C HIS A 43 -5.49 8.02 -11.21
N PRO A 44 -4.51 8.88 -11.56
CA PRO A 44 -3.10 8.50 -11.51
C PRO A 44 -2.66 8.01 -10.12
N GLY A 45 -3.11 8.67 -9.05
CA GLY A 45 -2.81 8.24 -7.68
C GLY A 45 -3.44 6.90 -7.32
N PHE A 46 -4.61 6.56 -7.86
CA PHE A 46 -5.20 5.23 -7.66
C PHE A 46 -4.37 4.12 -8.31
N VAL A 47 -3.80 4.38 -9.50
CA VAL A 47 -2.91 3.44 -10.19
C VAL A 47 -1.61 3.25 -9.39
N VAL A 48 -0.95 4.34 -8.98
CA VAL A 48 0.28 4.26 -8.18
C VAL A 48 0.03 3.55 -6.85
N ARG A 49 -1.12 3.82 -6.21
CA ARG A 49 -1.53 3.12 -4.98
C ARG A 49 -1.69 1.63 -5.19
N MET A 50 -2.32 1.22 -6.28
CA MET A 50 -2.50 -0.20 -6.63
C MET A 50 -1.15 -0.88 -6.83
N ILE A 51 -0.23 -0.24 -7.56
CA ILE A 51 1.13 -0.74 -7.77
C ILE A 51 1.90 -0.85 -6.45
N GLY A 52 1.84 0.19 -5.60
CA GLY A 52 2.48 0.18 -4.28
C GLY A 52 1.96 -0.96 -3.39
N GLY A 53 0.64 -1.17 -3.40
CA GLY A 53 -0.01 -2.29 -2.72
C GLY A 53 0.39 -3.66 -3.29
N ALA A 54 0.48 -3.78 -4.62
CA ALA A 54 0.89 -5.01 -5.28
C ALA A 54 2.34 -5.40 -4.94
N ILE A 55 3.25 -4.43 -4.87
CA ILE A 55 4.64 -4.67 -4.43
C ILE A 55 4.68 -5.16 -2.98
N PHE A 56 3.87 -4.56 -2.10
CA PHE A 56 3.79 -5.00 -0.71
C PHE A 56 3.21 -6.42 -0.61
N PHE A 57 2.15 -6.71 -1.36
CA PHE A 57 1.53 -8.03 -1.43
C PHE A 57 2.49 -9.10 -1.98
N ALA A 58 3.27 -8.79 -3.02
CA ALA A 58 4.31 -9.68 -3.51
C ALA A 58 5.34 -10.02 -2.42
N GLY A 59 5.72 -9.06 -1.59
CA GLY A 59 6.55 -9.31 -0.41
C GLY A 59 5.91 -10.28 0.59
N MET A 60 4.59 -10.18 0.80
CA MET A 60 3.85 -11.12 1.66
C MET A 60 3.80 -12.54 1.08
N LEU A 61 3.71 -12.69 -0.23
CA LEU A 61 3.80 -14.01 -0.89
C LEU A 61 5.19 -14.64 -0.69
N VAL A 62 6.25 -13.84 -0.81
CA VAL A 62 7.62 -14.29 -0.54
C VAL A 62 7.78 -14.72 0.92
N MET A 63 7.22 -13.96 1.87
CA MET A 63 7.20 -14.35 3.27
C MET A 63 6.44 -15.67 3.48
N ALA A 64 5.24 -15.81 2.91
CA ALA A 64 4.44 -17.02 3.03
C ALA A 64 5.19 -18.25 2.50
N TYR A 65 5.87 -18.12 1.35
CA TYR A 65 6.71 -19.18 0.81
C TYR A 65 7.87 -19.54 1.74
N ASN A 66 8.61 -18.55 2.24
CA ASN A 66 9.73 -18.78 3.16
C ASN A 66 9.27 -19.47 4.45
N THR A 67 8.15 -19.03 5.03
CA THR A 67 7.55 -19.66 6.21
C THR A 67 7.14 -21.10 5.91
N TRP A 68 6.46 -21.35 4.79
CA TRP A 68 6.03 -22.70 4.39
C TRP A 68 7.20 -23.66 4.21
N ARG A 69 8.31 -23.19 3.63
CA ARG A 69 9.56 -23.97 3.50
C ARG A 69 10.17 -24.27 4.87
N THR A 70 10.19 -23.28 5.76
CA THR A 70 10.75 -23.42 7.12
C THR A 70 9.93 -24.41 7.96
N VAL A 71 8.60 -24.30 7.90
CA VAL A 71 7.68 -25.19 8.64
C VAL A 71 7.81 -26.64 8.19
N GLN A 72 7.97 -26.90 6.89
CA GLN A 72 8.15 -28.27 6.38
C GLN A 72 9.50 -28.89 6.74
N ALA A 73 10.55 -28.06 6.88
CA ALA A 73 11.87 -28.53 7.27
C ALA A 73 11.99 -28.79 8.79
N ALA A 74 11.01 -28.36 9.58
CA ALA A 74 11.04 -28.50 11.03
C ALA A 74 10.89 -29.98 11.43
N LYS A 75 11.90 -30.51 12.13
CA LYS A 75 11.85 -31.81 12.82
C LYS A 75 11.66 -31.58 14.32
N PRO A 76 10.43 -31.68 14.85
CA PRO A 76 10.15 -31.38 16.26
C PRO A 76 10.95 -32.28 17.23
N ALA A 77 11.20 -33.54 16.87
CA ALA A 77 11.92 -34.49 17.72
C ALA A 77 13.40 -34.12 18.00
N GLU A 78 14.07 -33.41 17.09
CA GLU A 78 15.47 -32.97 17.29
C GLU A 78 15.55 -31.69 18.14
N TYR A 79 14.52 -30.85 18.11
CA TYR A 79 14.44 -29.62 18.89
C TYR A 79 14.22 -29.91 20.39
N ASP A 80 13.31 -30.84 20.72
CA ASP A 80 13.06 -31.26 22.10
C ASP A 80 14.26 -31.99 22.71
N ALA A 81 14.96 -32.83 21.92
CA ALA A 81 16.17 -33.52 22.37
C ALA A 81 17.32 -32.55 22.70
N ALA A 82 17.52 -31.51 21.88
CA ALA A 82 18.51 -30.47 22.17
C ALA A 82 18.13 -29.61 23.38
N ALA A 83 16.83 -29.34 23.58
CA ALA A 83 16.33 -28.57 24.71
C ALA A 83 16.42 -29.31 26.06
N GLN A 84 16.43 -30.64 26.07
CA GLN A 84 16.64 -31.42 27.29
C GLN A 84 18.12 -31.61 27.69
N ILE A 85 19.05 -31.29 26.78
CA ILE A 85 20.51 -31.39 27.02
C ILE A 85 21.11 -30.04 27.47
N ALA A 86 20.41 -28.93 27.25
CA ALA A 86 20.77 -27.58 27.72
C ALA A 86 20.21 -27.28 29.12
#